data_AF-A0A561V6Z7-F1
#
_entry.id   AF-A0A561V6Z7-F1
#
_cell.length_a   1.000
_cell.length_b   1.000
_cell.length_c   1.000
_cell.angle_alpha   90.00
_cell.angle_beta   90.00
_cell.angle_gamma   90.00
#
_symmetry.space_group_name_H-M   'P 1'
#
loop_
_entity.id
_entity.type
_entity.pdbx_description
1 polymer ?
#
loop_
_entity_poly.entity_id
_entity_poly.type
_entity_poly.pdbx_seq_one_letter_code
_entity_poly.pdbx_strand_id
1 'polypeptide(L)'
;MGERLRKLGIRLAQTRSTALFQLATELPAAVLARTPGIDITVAVKWQRAAAGDWAAYAAEVSRRNAKARLIPMSDPADMLLLMTTHESMPDLAQVTDAHEVTPELRRQLIDCWIAVSNSGGAAGFPFPPVQDNDVAPVTDKLLGRLDPQHSRLVTARLDDVLAGWVVLNRDPYRLIGHWGTVNHLQTHPEYRGRGVGSALMRELRKIARGELGLEQLHLAARGKEGLEDFYRRLGWREVGRWPGALRLAPDDTRDEVLMLLDPL
;
A
#
# COMPACT_ATOMS: atom_id res chain seq x y z
N MET A 1 -34.04 19.84 -12.21
CA MET A 1 -34.02 19.66 -10.74
C MET A 1 -32.71 20.16 -10.09
N GLY A 2 -31.54 19.95 -10.72
CA GLY A 2 -30.24 20.34 -10.15
C GLY A 2 -29.95 21.84 -9.99
N GLU A 3 -30.64 22.73 -10.73
CA GLU A 3 -30.46 24.18 -10.60
C GLU A 3 -31.23 24.82 -9.43
N ARG A 4 -32.43 24.31 -9.10
CA ARG A 4 -33.23 24.81 -7.97
C ARG A 4 -32.60 24.47 -6.61
N LEU A 5 -31.91 23.32 -6.52
CA LEU A 5 -31.24 22.87 -5.29
C LEU A 5 -29.89 23.58 -5.06
N ARG A 6 -29.21 24.00 -6.13
CA ARG A 6 -27.98 24.79 -6.06
C ARG A 6 -28.22 26.20 -5.49
N LYS A 7 -29.39 26.79 -5.77
CA LYS A 7 -29.86 28.06 -5.18
C LYS A 7 -30.19 27.97 -3.69
N LEU A 8 -30.38 26.77 -3.14
CA LEU A 8 -30.64 26.52 -1.71
C LEU A 8 -29.37 26.10 -0.94
N GLY A 9 -28.18 26.22 -1.54
CA GLY A 9 -26.90 25.88 -0.90
C GLY A 9 -26.61 24.37 -0.82
N ILE A 10 -27.50 23.51 -1.33
CA ILE A 10 -27.36 22.05 -1.24
C ILE A 10 -26.54 21.54 -2.43
N ARG A 11 -25.30 21.13 -2.18
CA ARG A 11 -24.36 20.59 -3.18
C ARG A 11 -24.65 19.11 -3.46
N LEU A 12 -25.50 18.85 -4.45
CA LEU A 12 -25.91 17.50 -4.89
C LEU A 12 -24.77 16.52 -5.23
N ALA A 13 -23.62 17.01 -5.73
CA ALA A 13 -22.52 16.14 -6.15
C ALA A 13 -21.86 15.41 -4.96
N GLN A 14 -21.77 16.09 -3.82
CA GLN A 14 -21.11 15.55 -2.62
C GLN A 14 -22.00 14.51 -1.93
N THR A 15 -23.31 14.79 -1.82
CA THR A 15 -24.30 13.85 -1.26
C THR A 15 -24.46 12.59 -2.11
N ARG A 16 -24.37 12.72 -3.44
CA ARG A 16 -24.44 11.57 -4.36
C ARG A 16 -23.21 10.67 -4.23
N SER A 17 -22.01 11.24 -4.14
CA SER A 17 -20.79 10.46 -3.92
C SER A 17 -20.82 9.75 -2.57
N THR A 18 -21.19 10.43 -1.48
CA THR A 18 -21.24 9.81 -0.14
C THR A 18 -22.25 8.66 -0.06
N ALA A 19 -23.44 8.83 -0.64
CA ALA A 19 -24.45 7.76 -0.68
C ALA A 19 -23.98 6.54 -1.51
N LEU A 20 -23.27 6.78 -2.63
CA LEU A 20 -22.69 5.72 -3.46
C LEU A 20 -21.53 4.98 -2.78
N PHE A 21 -20.69 5.69 -2.01
CA PHE A 21 -19.64 5.08 -1.20
C PHE A 21 -20.20 4.23 -0.06
N GLN A 22 -21.28 4.68 0.59
CA GLN A 22 -21.92 3.90 1.66
C GLN A 22 -22.57 2.61 1.13
N LEU A 23 -23.22 2.69 -0.04
CA LEU A 23 -23.68 1.51 -0.79
C LEU A 23 -22.53 0.56 -1.17
N ALA A 24 -21.35 1.09 -1.48
CA ALA A 24 -20.17 0.29 -1.83
C ALA A 24 -19.56 -0.49 -0.65
N THR A 25 -19.87 -0.07 0.58
CA THR A 25 -19.50 -0.78 1.82
C THR A 25 -20.50 -1.88 2.16
N GLU A 26 -21.78 -1.70 1.82
CA GLU A 26 -22.88 -2.57 2.23
C GLU A 26 -23.24 -3.65 1.17
N LEU A 27 -22.87 -3.44 -0.10
CA LEU A 27 -23.23 -4.34 -1.20
C LEU A 27 -22.01 -4.95 -1.92
N PRO A 28 -22.04 -6.25 -2.28
CA PRO A 28 -21.01 -6.85 -3.13
C PRO A 28 -20.88 -6.15 -4.49
N ALA A 29 -19.65 -6.05 -5.03
CA ALA A 29 -19.36 -5.35 -6.30
C ALA A 29 -20.22 -5.82 -7.48
N ALA A 30 -20.58 -7.10 -7.52
CA ALA A 30 -21.45 -7.68 -8.55
C ALA A 30 -22.91 -7.19 -8.49
N VAL A 31 -23.38 -6.70 -7.33
CA VAL A 31 -24.71 -6.11 -7.15
C VAL A 31 -24.68 -4.64 -7.54
N LEU A 32 -23.63 -3.92 -7.14
CA LEU A 32 -23.42 -2.51 -7.52
C LEU A 32 -23.31 -2.31 -9.03
N ALA A 33 -22.64 -3.23 -9.72
CA ALA A 33 -22.47 -3.23 -11.17
C ALA A 33 -23.78 -3.39 -11.96
N ARG A 34 -24.88 -3.81 -11.32
CA ARG A 34 -26.21 -3.89 -11.95
C ARG A 34 -26.95 -2.56 -11.92
N THR A 35 -26.40 -1.55 -11.23
CA THR A 35 -26.92 -0.19 -11.25
C THR A 35 -26.62 0.43 -12.63
N PRO A 36 -27.62 1.01 -13.32
CA PRO A 36 -27.40 1.61 -14.64
C PRO A 36 -26.27 2.65 -14.62
N GLY A 37 -25.25 2.42 -15.44
CA GLY A 37 -24.11 3.34 -15.59
C GLY A 37 -22.92 3.10 -14.66
N ILE A 38 -22.86 1.98 -13.93
CA ILE A 38 -21.70 1.60 -13.09
C ILE A 38 -21.10 0.30 -13.63
N ASP A 39 -19.91 0.41 -14.20
CA ASP A 39 -19.14 -0.75 -14.68
C ASP A 39 -18.61 -1.59 -13.51
N ILE A 40 -18.54 -2.91 -13.68
CA ILE A 40 -18.11 -3.84 -12.62
C ILE A 40 -16.69 -3.57 -12.13
N THR A 41 -15.81 -3.08 -13.00
CA THR A 41 -14.44 -2.69 -12.65
C THR A 41 -14.43 -1.48 -11.72
N VAL A 42 -15.37 -0.56 -11.91
CA VAL A 42 -15.56 0.62 -11.05
C VAL A 42 -16.16 0.21 -9.71
N ALA A 43 -17.12 -0.72 -9.70
CA ALA A 43 -17.69 -1.27 -8.48
C ALA A 43 -16.66 -2.02 -7.61
N VAL A 44 -15.77 -2.82 -8.21
CA VAL A 44 -14.66 -3.49 -7.51
C VAL A 44 -13.67 -2.48 -6.94
N LYS A 45 -13.38 -1.41 -7.68
CA LYS A 45 -12.52 -0.31 -7.19
C LYS A 45 -13.16 0.45 -6.03
N TRP A 46 -14.46 0.69 -6.07
CA TRP A 46 -15.20 1.35 -4.99
C TRP A 46 -15.29 0.48 -3.75
N GLN A 47 -15.49 -0.83 -3.91
CA GLN A 47 -15.45 -1.79 -2.80
C GLN A 47 -14.04 -1.84 -2.17
N ARG A 48 -12.97 -1.85 -2.97
CA ARG A 48 -11.58 -1.82 -2.48
C ARG A 48 -11.23 -0.49 -1.77
N ALA A 49 -11.72 0.63 -2.30
CA ALA A 49 -11.57 1.94 -1.67
C ALA A 49 -12.38 2.08 -0.37
N ALA A 50 -13.52 1.38 -0.26
CA ALA A 50 -14.33 1.31 0.96
C ALA A 50 -13.79 0.28 1.99
N ALA A 51 -13.04 -0.73 1.55
CA ALA A 51 -12.43 -1.77 2.40
C ALA A 51 -11.15 -1.29 3.13
N GLY A 52 -10.57 -0.16 2.71
CA GLY A 52 -9.50 0.55 3.42
C GLY A 52 -10.06 1.84 3.98
N ASP A 53 -10.04 1.98 5.32
CA ASP A 53 -10.66 3.06 6.08
C ASP A 53 -9.92 4.42 5.95
N TRP A 54 -9.74 4.88 4.72
CA TRP A 54 -9.04 6.12 4.37
C TRP A 54 -9.88 7.36 4.63
N ALA A 55 -11.21 7.24 4.55
CA ALA A 55 -12.14 8.33 4.80
C ALA A 55 -12.20 8.73 6.28
N ALA A 56 -12.13 7.77 7.22
CA ALA A 56 -12.09 8.08 8.65
C ALA A 56 -10.74 8.69 9.05
N TYR A 57 -9.62 8.18 8.53
CA TYR A 57 -8.30 8.76 8.74
C TYR A 57 -8.22 10.21 8.21
N ALA A 58 -8.65 10.46 6.97
CA ALA A 58 -8.65 11.81 6.39
C ALA A 58 -9.57 12.79 7.16
N ALA A 59 -10.72 12.32 7.67
CA ALA A 59 -11.65 13.13 8.46
C ALA A 59 -11.11 13.45 9.88
N GLU A 60 -10.33 12.55 10.48
CA GLU A 60 -9.70 12.76 11.79
C GLU A 60 -8.50 13.71 11.71
N VAL A 61 -7.66 13.60 10.68
CA VAL A 61 -6.53 14.53 10.45
C VAL A 61 -7.01 15.96 10.21
N SER A 62 -8.14 16.15 9.51
CA SER A 62 -8.74 17.48 9.31
C SER A 62 -9.20 18.14 10.61
N ARG A 63 -9.48 17.37 11.68
CA ARG A 63 -9.86 17.91 13.00
C ARG A 63 -8.65 18.32 13.84
N ARG A 64 -7.48 17.73 13.59
CA ARG A 64 -6.27 17.90 14.41
C ARG A 64 -5.37 19.06 13.96
N ASN A 65 -5.48 19.53 12.72
CA ASN A 65 -4.56 20.51 12.12
C ASN A 65 -4.78 21.99 12.51
N ALA A 66 -5.22 22.26 13.74
CA ALA A 66 -5.29 23.59 14.32
C ALA A 66 -4.10 23.89 15.26
N LYS A 67 -2.87 23.44 14.98
CA LYS A 67 -1.64 24.11 15.44
C LYS A 67 -0.35 23.42 14.97
N ALA A 68 0.62 24.30 14.69
CA ALA A 68 2.06 24.16 14.79
C ALA A 68 2.85 23.63 13.57
N ARG A 69 3.95 24.36 13.34
CA ARG A 69 4.90 24.36 12.21
C ARG A 69 6.30 23.95 12.69
N LEU A 70 7.02 23.26 11.78
CA LEU A 70 8.46 23.26 11.40
C LEU A 70 9.59 23.30 12.45
N ILE A 71 10.62 22.45 12.26
CA ILE A 71 12.11 22.71 12.25
C ILE A 71 12.86 21.62 11.39
N PRO A 72 14.04 21.87 10.75
CA PRO A 72 14.67 21.05 9.69
C PRO A 72 15.94 20.24 10.09
N MET A 73 16.66 19.69 9.08
CA MET A 73 17.61 18.55 9.09
C MET A 73 19.07 18.86 8.62
N SER A 74 20.04 18.04 9.05
CA SER A 74 21.34 17.59 8.43
C SER A 74 22.69 17.93 9.12
N ASP A 75 23.60 16.93 9.19
CA ASP A 75 25.05 17.00 9.53
C ASP A 75 25.88 16.04 8.61
N PRO A 76 27.06 16.41 8.05
CA PRO A 76 27.71 15.74 6.90
C PRO A 76 28.80 14.67 7.20
N ALA A 77 28.78 13.98 8.34
CA ALA A 77 29.87 13.06 8.72
C ALA A 77 29.79 11.62 8.14
N ASP A 78 28.68 11.25 7.49
CA ASP A 78 28.43 9.87 7.01
C ASP A 78 29.20 9.48 5.73
N MET A 79 30.07 10.36 5.23
CA MET A 79 30.71 10.20 3.92
C MET A 79 31.99 9.33 3.93
N LEU A 80 32.40 8.76 5.07
CA LEU A 80 33.73 8.14 5.22
C LEU A 80 33.79 6.68 5.69
N LEU A 81 32.76 5.86 5.45
CA LEU A 81 32.80 4.41 5.77
C LEU A 81 32.35 3.49 4.63
N LEU A 82 32.89 3.70 3.43
CA LEU A 82 32.72 2.81 2.27
C LEU A 82 34.02 2.06 1.99
N MET A 83 34.32 0.99 2.74
CA MET A 83 35.19 -0.07 2.25
C MET A 83 34.69 -1.45 2.71
N THR A 84 34.33 -2.25 1.69
CA THR A 84 34.21 -3.72 1.64
C THR A 84 33.17 -4.39 2.56
N THR A 85 31.90 -4.39 2.14
CA THR A 85 30.91 -5.36 2.61
C THR A 85 30.68 -6.41 1.53
N HIS A 86 30.94 -7.68 1.84
CA HIS A 86 30.28 -8.78 1.13
C HIS A 86 28.77 -8.49 1.24
N GLU A 87 28.06 -8.30 0.12
CA GLU A 87 26.61 -8.09 0.15
C GLU A 87 25.94 -9.37 0.66
N SER A 88 25.71 -9.43 1.97
CA SER A 88 24.91 -10.48 2.60
C SER A 88 23.52 -10.45 1.99
N MET A 89 23.11 -11.55 1.38
CA MET A 89 21.74 -11.71 0.91
C MET A 89 20.80 -11.72 2.12
N PRO A 90 19.65 -11.02 2.05
CA PRO A 90 18.70 -11.04 3.15
C PRO A 90 18.12 -12.44 3.34
N ASP A 91 17.97 -12.85 4.59
CA ASP A 91 17.20 -14.03 4.96
C ASP A 91 15.70 -13.73 4.77
N LEU A 92 14.99 -14.63 4.10
CA LEU A 92 13.59 -14.42 3.71
C LEU A 92 12.70 -15.41 4.43
N ALA A 93 11.67 -14.90 5.11
CA ALA A 93 10.69 -15.71 5.80
C ALA A 93 9.26 -15.31 5.42
N GLN A 94 8.43 -16.32 5.20
CA GLN A 94 6.99 -16.18 4.98
C GLN A 94 6.25 -16.33 6.31
N VAL A 95 5.21 -15.53 6.51
CA VAL A 95 4.27 -15.63 7.62
C VAL A 95 2.86 -15.72 7.04
N THR A 96 2.11 -16.74 7.45
CA THR A 96 0.79 -17.04 6.87
C THR A 96 -0.36 -16.92 7.86
N ASP A 97 -0.05 -16.82 9.14
CA ASP A 97 -1.04 -16.69 10.21
C ASP A 97 -0.55 -15.68 11.27
N ALA A 98 -1.50 -14.96 11.86
CA ALA A 98 -1.23 -13.99 12.91
C ALA A 98 -0.56 -14.62 14.15
N HIS A 99 -0.81 -15.91 14.46
CA HIS A 99 -0.18 -16.57 15.63
C HIS A 99 1.32 -16.81 15.46
N GLU A 100 1.82 -16.82 14.23
CA GLU A 100 3.25 -16.94 13.92
C GLU A 100 3.98 -15.60 14.17
N VAL A 101 3.25 -14.50 14.31
CA VAL A 101 3.83 -13.16 14.47
C VAL A 101 4.23 -12.94 15.93
N THR A 102 5.53 -12.97 16.18
CA THR A 102 6.08 -12.66 17.50
C THR A 102 5.87 -11.18 17.87
N PRO A 103 5.82 -10.83 19.16
CA PRO A 103 5.78 -9.43 19.59
C PRO A 103 6.95 -8.60 19.06
N GLU A 104 8.12 -9.21 18.87
CA GLU A 104 9.29 -8.56 18.29
C GLU A 104 9.09 -8.26 16.80
N LEU A 105 8.62 -9.23 16.02
CA LEU A 105 8.34 -8.99 14.60
C LEU A 105 7.29 -7.91 14.42
N ARG A 106 6.22 -7.92 15.24
CA ARG A 106 5.20 -6.87 15.24
C ARG A 106 5.81 -5.49 15.48
N ARG A 107 6.69 -5.34 16.48
CA ARG A 107 7.39 -4.07 16.76
C ARG A 107 8.22 -3.63 15.56
N GLN A 108 9.07 -4.51 15.03
CA GLN A 108 9.94 -4.20 13.89
C GLN A 108 9.15 -3.78 12.63
N LEU A 109 7.98 -4.39 12.38
CA LEU A 109 7.08 -3.99 11.30
C LEU A 109 6.55 -2.56 11.50
N ILE A 110 6.13 -2.21 12.72
CA ILE A 110 5.66 -0.87 13.05
C ILE A 110 6.78 0.16 12.89
N ASP A 111 7.96 -0.12 13.44
CA ASP A 111 9.13 0.78 13.37
C ASP A 111 9.55 1.02 11.91
N CYS A 112 9.62 -0.05 11.11
CA CYS A 112 9.91 0.04 9.69
C CYS A 112 8.87 0.89 8.95
N TRP A 113 7.58 0.69 9.23
CA TRP A 113 6.52 1.44 8.57
C TRP A 113 6.54 2.92 8.96
N ILE A 114 6.79 3.25 10.24
CA ILE A 114 7.00 4.63 10.70
C ILE A 114 8.19 5.26 9.97
N ALA A 115 9.34 4.59 9.96
CA ALA A 115 10.57 5.10 9.33
C ALA A 115 10.40 5.33 7.82
N VAL A 116 9.75 4.41 7.12
CA VAL A 116 9.46 4.57 5.68
C VAL A 116 8.48 5.72 5.45
N SER A 117 7.42 5.85 6.25
CA SER A 117 6.42 6.91 6.08
C SER A 117 7.02 8.30 6.37
N ASN A 118 7.77 8.43 7.47
CA ASN A 118 8.38 9.69 7.88
C ASN A 118 9.55 10.11 6.99
N SER A 119 10.18 9.17 6.26
CA SER A 119 11.13 9.47 5.18
C SER A 119 10.45 9.79 3.83
N GLY A 120 9.12 9.96 3.83
CA GLY A 120 8.35 10.33 2.64
C GLY A 120 8.01 9.15 1.74
N GLY A 121 8.16 7.90 2.16
CA GLY A 121 7.89 6.72 1.35
C GLY A 121 6.41 6.51 0.98
N ALA A 122 6.16 5.76 -0.08
CA ALA A 122 4.82 5.39 -0.55
C ALA A 122 4.26 4.20 0.25
N ALA A 123 4.10 4.38 1.56
CA ALA A 123 3.77 3.31 2.50
C ALA A 123 2.30 3.30 2.97
N GLY A 124 1.44 4.14 2.40
CA GLY A 124 0.04 4.26 2.83
C GLY A 124 -0.19 5.27 3.96
N PHE A 125 0.84 5.89 4.53
CA PHE A 125 0.69 7.07 5.38
C PHE A 125 1.24 8.30 4.64
N PRO A 126 0.41 8.98 3.82
CA PRO A 126 0.88 10.07 2.96
C PRO A 126 1.20 11.37 3.70
N PHE A 127 0.77 11.50 4.96
CA PHE A 127 0.88 12.73 5.75
C PHE A 127 1.78 12.50 6.98
N PRO A 128 3.11 12.60 6.83
CA PRO A 128 4.02 12.55 7.95
C PRO A 128 3.94 13.84 8.80
N PRO A 129 4.39 13.79 10.07
CA PRO A 129 4.91 12.61 10.75
C PRO A 129 3.78 11.69 11.24
N VAL A 130 4.03 10.38 11.20
CA VAL A 130 3.22 9.35 11.87
C VAL A 130 3.96 8.77 13.06
N GLN A 131 3.20 8.33 14.05
CA GLN A 131 3.70 7.76 15.30
C GLN A 131 3.13 6.35 15.53
N ASP A 132 3.62 5.65 16.55
CA ASP A 132 3.16 4.31 16.93
C ASP A 132 1.63 4.22 17.04
N ASN A 133 0.98 5.19 17.70
CA ASN A 133 -0.48 5.21 17.85
C ASN A 133 -1.25 5.30 16.51
N ASP A 134 -0.63 5.79 15.44
CA ASP A 134 -1.24 5.85 14.11
C ASP A 134 -1.02 4.52 13.34
N VAL A 135 0.18 3.94 13.48
CA VAL A 135 0.64 2.79 12.69
C VAL A 135 0.23 1.46 13.31
N ALA A 136 0.35 1.31 14.63
CA ALA A 136 0.10 0.05 15.34
C ALA A 136 -1.30 -0.53 15.06
N PRO A 137 -2.41 0.24 15.10
CA PRO A 137 -3.73 -0.29 14.80
C PRO A 137 -3.88 -0.77 13.35
N VAL A 138 -3.16 -0.15 12.41
CA VAL A 138 -3.17 -0.55 10.99
C VAL A 138 -2.34 -1.80 10.78
N THR A 139 -1.19 -1.91 11.44
CA THR A 139 -0.38 -3.14 11.48
C THR A 139 -1.19 -4.30 12.04
N ASP A 140 -1.89 -4.12 13.15
CA ASP A 140 -2.70 -5.19 13.76
C ASP A 140 -3.82 -5.67 12.82
N LYS A 141 -4.49 -4.75 12.13
CA LYS A 141 -5.50 -5.08 11.12
C LYS A 141 -4.90 -5.83 9.92
N LEU A 142 -3.67 -5.50 9.53
CA LEU A 142 -2.96 -6.19 8.44
C LEU A 142 -2.59 -7.61 8.87
N LEU A 143 -2.00 -7.77 10.05
CA LEU A 143 -1.57 -9.06 10.59
C LEU A 143 -2.76 -9.99 10.86
N GLY A 144 -3.88 -9.45 11.37
CA GLY A 144 -5.11 -10.23 11.59
C GLY A 144 -5.80 -10.72 10.31
N ARG A 145 -5.33 -10.29 9.12
CA ARG A 145 -5.83 -10.76 7.81
C ARG A 145 -4.91 -11.79 7.16
N LEU A 146 -3.79 -12.15 7.78
CA LEU A 146 -2.92 -13.21 7.27
C LEU A 146 -3.72 -14.51 7.20
N ASP A 147 -3.58 -15.20 6.08
CA ASP A 147 -4.33 -16.42 5.81
C ASP A 147 -3.54 -17.32 4.84
N PRO A 148 -3.39 -18.64 5.12
CA PRO A 148 -2.66 -19.58 4.27
C PRO A 148 -3.27 -19.84 2.90
N GLN A 149 -4.36 -19.20 2.48
CA GLN A 149 -4.91 -19.28 1.12
C GLN A 149 -4.98 -17.91 0.44
N HIS A 150 -5.07 -16.83 1.22
CA HIS A 150 -5.45 -15.52 0.67
C HIS A 150 -4.50 -14.37 1.01
N SER A 151 -3.66 -14.45 2.04
CA SER A 151 -2.82 -13.32 2.46
C SER A 151 -1.50 -13.78 3.07
N ARG A 152 -0.39 -13.37 2.47
CA ARG A 152 0.98 -13.73 2.86
C ARG A 152 1.79 -12.51 3.18
N LEU A 153 2.44 -12.52 4.34
CA LEU A 153 3.52 -11.58 4.65
C LEU A 153 4.85 -12.26 4.31
N VAL A 154 5.71 -11.55 3.59
CA VAL A 154 7.11 -11.95 3.39
C VAL A 154 8.00 -10.91 4.01
N THR A 155 8.95 -11.35 4.83
CA THR A 155 9.90 -10.50 5.54
C THR A 155 11.31 -10.76 5.02
N ALA A 156 12.15 -9.73 5.06
CA ALA A 156 13.56 -9.79 4.76
C ALA A 156 14.34 -9.34 5.98
N ARG A 157 15.28 -10.17 6.44
CA ARG A 157 16.15 -9.90 7.59
C ARG A 157 17.60 -9.81 7.14
N LEU A 158 18.34 -8.85 7.71
CA LEU A 158 19.79 -8.76 7.61
C LEU A 158 20.32 -8.67 9.03
N ASP A 159 21.25 -9.56 9.39
CA ASP A 159 21.82 -9.67 10.74
C ASP A 159 20.73 -9.73 11.84
N ASP A 160 19.71 -10.55 11.61
CA ASP A 160 18.53 -10.71 12.47
C ASP A 160 17.70 -9.43 12.71
N VAL A 161 17.84 -8.41 11.87
CA VAL A 161 17.01 -7.20 11.90
C VAL A 161 16.12 -7.14 10.66
N LEU A 162 14.83 -6.81 10.84
CA LEU A 162 13.91 -6.61 9.71
C LEU A 162 14.39 -5.48 8.80
N ALA A 163 14.90 -5.84 7.63
CA ALA A 163 15.36 -4.91 6.60
C ALA A 163 14.23 -4.49 5.66
N GLY A 164 13.16 -5.29 5.55
CA GLY A 164 12.01 -4.97 4.71
C GLY A 164 10.92 -6.04 4.77
N TRP A 165 9.78 -5.74 4.19
CA TRP A 165 8.65 -6.66 4.12
C TRP A 165 7.71 -6.32 2.96
N VAL A 166 6.82 -7.25 2.62
CA VAL A 166 5.79 -7.10 1.58
C VAL A 166 4.62 -8.03 1.86
N VAL A 167 3.43 -7.65 1.40
CA VAL A 167 2.23 -8.49 1.48
C VAL A 167 1.77 -8.89 0.09
N LEU A 168 1.45 -10.19 -0.08
CA LEU A 168 0.80 -10.74 -1.25
C LEU A 168 -0.62 -11.18 -0.88
N ASN A 169 -1.60 -10.69 -1.62
CA ASN A 169 -3.00 -11.05 -1.46
C ASN A 169 -3.51 -11.81 -2.69
N ARG A 170 -4.26 -12.88 -2.46
CA ARG A 170 -5.08 -13.58 -3.45
C ARG A 170 -6.55 -13.33 -3.15
N ASP A 171 -7.31 -12.92 -4.15
CA ASP A 171 -8.74 -12.71 -3.98
C ASP A 171 -9.46 -14.06 -3.76
N PRO A 172 -10.29 -14.21 -2.71
CA PRO A 172 -11.04 -15.44 -2.48
C PRO A 172 -12.16 -15.64 -3.51
N TYR A 173 -12.55 -14.59 -4.25
CA TYR A 173 -13.59 -14.71 -5.26
C TYR A 173 -13.06 -15.38 -6.53
N ARG A 174 -13.56 -16.59 -6.81
CA ARG A 174 -13.05 -17.46 -7.88
C ARG A 174 -12.91 -16.81 -9.26
N LEU A 175 -13.81 -15.90 -9.64
CA LEU A 175 -13.75 -15.20 -10.94
C LEU A 175 -12.40 -14.52 -11.16
N ILE A 176 -11.83 -14.03 -10.07
CA ILE A 176 -10.61 -13.24 -10.05
C ILE A 176 -9.56 -13.86 -9.11
N GLY A 177 -9.71 -15.15 -8.77
CA GLY A 177 -8.79 -15.85 -7.88
C GLY A 177 -7.48 -16.30 -8.53
N HIS A 178 -7.29 -15.98 -9.82
CA HIS A 178 -6.11 -16.30 -10.63
C HIS A 178 -5.08 -15.17 -10.69
N TRP A 179 -5.40 -13.96 -10.20
CA TRP A 179 -4.43 -12.87 -10.05
C TRP A 179 -4.19 -12.54 -8.57
N GLY A 180 -3.05 -11.92 -8.27
CA GLY A 180 -2.72 -11.45 -6.92
C GLY A 180 -2.44 -9.96 -6.87
N THR A 181 -2.65 -9.35 -5.72
CA THR A 181 -2.25 -7.97 -5.43
C THR A 181 -1.01 -7.96 -4.55
N VAL A 182 -0.02 -7.15 -4.92
CA VAL A 182 1.14 -6.85 -4.06
C VAL A 182 0.90 -5.54 -3.34
N ASN A 183 1.05 -5.55 -2.02
CA ASN A 183 0.82 -4.41 -1.14
C ASN A 183 2.02 -4.21 -0.20
N HIS A 184 2.20 -2.98 0.28
CA HIS A 184 3.14 -2.64 1.35
C HIS A 184 4.58 -3.14 1.14
N LEU A 185 5.08 -3.14 -0.10
CA LEU A 185 6.53 -3.35 -0.30
C LEU A 185 7.29 -2.21 0.38
N GLN A 186 8.03 -2.55 1.43
CA GLN A 186 8.79 -1.62 2.23
C GLN A 186 10.20 -2.13 2.44
N THR A 187 11.16 -1.21 2.36
CA THR A 187 12.55 -1.44 2.78
C THR A 187 12.88 -0.35 3.77
N HIS A 188 13.33 -0.77 4.95
CA HIS A 188 13.74 0.14 6.01
C HIS A 188 14.83 1.08 5.47
N PRO A 189 14.78 2.41 5.74
CA PRO A 189 15.67 3.39 5.10
C PRO A 189 17.16 3.04 5.13
N GLU A 190 17.65 2.52 6.25
CA GLU A 190 19.06 2.13 6.46
C GLU A 190 19.54 0.96 5.56
N TYR A 191 18.60 0.16 5.04
CA TYR A 191 18.88 -1.01 4.22
C TYR A 191 18.53 -0.79 2.73
N ARG A 192 18.17 0.44 2.35
CA ARG A 192 17.93 0.79 0.93
C ARG A 192 19.20 0.64 0.11
N GLY A 193 19.02 0.38 -1.18
CA GLY A 193 20.15 0.17 -2.11
C GLY A 193 20.83 -1.19 -2.01
N ARG A 194 20.52 -2.02 -0.99
CA ARG A 194 21.13 -3.35 -0.74
C ARG A 194 20.34 -4.52 -1.34
N GLY A 195 19.52 -4.28 -2.36
CA GLY A 195 18.74 -5.33 -3.04
C GLY A 195 17.56 -5.94 -2.27
N VAL A 196 17.22 -5.47 -1.06
CA VAL A 196 16.13 -6.01 -0.21
C VAL A 196 14.79 -6.07 -0.95
N GLY A 197 14.33 -4.95 -1.52
CA GLY A 197 13.07 -4.91 -2.26
C GLY A 197 13.05 -5.88 -3.45
N SER A 198 14.17 -6.00 -4.16
CA SER A 198 14.30 -6.96 -5.27
C SER A 198 14.29 -8.42 -4.81
N ALA A 199 14.81 -8.72 -3.61
CA ALA A 199 14.74 -10.05 -3.01
C ALA A 199 13.29 -10.41 -2.64
N LEU A 200 12.60 -9.50 -1.94
CA LEU A 200 11.19 -9.66 -1.56
C LEU A 200 10.28 -9.90 -2.77
N MET A 201 10.44 -9.10 -3.84
CA MET A 201 9.61 -9.24 -5.05
C MET A 201 9.86 -10.54 -5.81
N ARG A 202 11.12 -11.02 -5.84
CA ARG A 202 11.44 -12.31 -6.46
C ARG A 202 10.86 -13.48 -5.66
N GLU A 203 10.89 -13.39 -4.34
CA GLU A 203 10.32 -14.43 -3.48
C GLU A 203 8.79 -14.46 -3.58
N LEU A 204 8.17 -13.29 -3.60
CA LEU A 204 6.73 -13.15 -3.79
C LEU A 204 6.28 -13.77 -5.12
N ARG A 205 7.05 -13.60 -6.20
CA ARG A 205 6.80 -14.27 -7.49
C ARG A 205 6.82 -15.79 -7.37
N LYS A 206 7.76 -16.37 -6.60
CA LYS A 206 7.81 -17.83 -6.37
C LYS A 206 6.59 -18.31 -5.59
N ILE A 207 6.24 -17.65 -4.50
CA ILE A 207 5.08 -17.98 -3.66
C ILE A 207 3.78 -17.87 -4.48
N ALA A 208 3.62 -16.79 -5.24
CA ALA A 208 2.45 -16.54 -6.08
C ALA A 208 2.19 -17.71 -7.04
N ARG A 209 3.23 -18.15 -7.75
CA ARG A 209 3.12 -19.23 -8.74
C ARG A 209 3.08 -20.62 -8.09
N GLY A 210 3.98 -20.88 -7.15
CA GLY A 210 4.23 -22.22 -6.61
C GLY A 210 3.20 -22.66 -5.57
N GLU A 211 2.73 -21.73 -4.73
CA GLU A 211 1.83 -22.05 -3.61
C GLU A 211 0.41 -21.57 -3.84
N LEU A 212 0.23 -20.37 -4.38
CA LEU A 212 -1.09 -19.76 -4.55
C LEU A 212 -1.73 -20.03 -5.92
N GLY A 213 -0.98 -20.59 -6.87
CA GLY A 213 -1.46 -20.90 -8.22
C GLY A 213 -1.92 -19.64 -8.98
N LEU A 214 -1.28 -18.50 -8.72
CA LEU A 214 -1.57 -17.26 -9.41
C LEU A 214 -0.89 -17.27 -10.79
N GLU A 215 -1.54 -16.62 -11.74
CA GLU A 215 -1.08 -16.44 -13.12
C GLU A 215 -0.49 -15.05 -13.35
N GLN A 216 -0.97 -14.05 -12.59
CA GLN A 216 -0.58 -12.65 -12.74
C GLN A 216 -0.48 -11.96 -11.37
N LEU A 217 0.36 -10.94 -11.27
CA LEU A 217 0.41 -10.03 -10.12
C LEU A 217 0.19 -8.60 -10.55
N HIS A 218 -0.51 -7.82 -9.73
CA HIS A 218 -0.72 -6.40 -9.96
C HIS A 218 -0.47 -5.56 -8.71
N LEU A 219 -0.10 -4.29 -8.90
CA LEU A 219 0.05 -3.31 -7.83
C LEU A 219 -0.21 -1.89 -8.34
N ALA A 220 -0.38 -0.96 -7.40
CA ALA A 220 -0.41 0.46 -7.67
C ALA A 220 0.83 1.12 -7.05
N ALA A 221 1.59 1.87 -7.85
CA ALA A 221 2.76 2.62 -7.42
C ALA A 221 2.47 4.11 -7.43
N ARG A 222 2.97 4.84 -6.43
CA ARG A 222 2.94 6.30 -6.42
C ARG A 222 3.97 6.82 -7.43
N GLY A 223 3.51 7.62 -8.40
CA GLY A 223 4.39 8.19 -9.43
C GLY A 223 5.35 9.24 -8.89
N LYS A 224 6.42 9.51 -9.65
CA LYS A 224 7.51 10.46 -9.32
C LYS A 224 8.34 10.07 -8.09
N GLU A 225 8.44 8.77 -7.80
CA GLU A 225 9.21 8.20 -6.67
C GLU A 225 10.31 7.22 -7.14
N GLY A 226 10.52 7.09 -8.46
CA GLY A 226 11.43 6.10 -9.04
C GLY A 226 10.93 4.64 -8.94
N LEU A 227 9.70 4.44 -8.44
CA LEU A 227 9.10 3.11 -8.29
C LEU A 227 8.82 2.46 -9.64
N GLU A 228 8.43 3.25 -10.65
CA GLU A 228 8.19 2.71 -11.99
C GLU A 228 9.44 2.04 -12.58
N ASP A 229 10.61 2.68 -12.45
CA ASP A 229 11.89 2.15 -12.92
C ASP A 229 12.36 0.94 -12.10
N PHE A 230 12.10 0.97 -10.79
CA PHE A 230 12.34 -0.17 -9.91
C PHE A 230 11.54 -1.41 -10.35
N TYR A 231 10.22 -1.27 -10.51
CA TYR A 231 9.35 -2.37 -10.91
C TYR A 231 9.63 -2.83 -12.35
N ARG A 232 9.91 -1.91 -13.28
CA ARG A 232 10.28 -2.26 -14.68
C ARG A 232 11.51 -3.15 -14.76
N ARG A 233 12.55 -2.89 -13.95
CA ARG A 233 13.75 -3.77 -13.87
C ARG A 233 13.44 -5.17 -13.36
N LEU A 234 12.34 -5.34 -12.62
CA LEU A 234 11.86 -6.64 -12.13
C LEU A 234 10.87 -7.31 -13.08
N GLY A 235 10.67 -6.77 -14.29
CA GLY A 235 9.79 -7.33 -15.32
C GLY A 235 8.34 -6.85 -15.26
N TRP A 236 8.02 -5.89 -14.39
CA TRP A 236 6.67 -5.33 -14.33
C TRP A 236 6.45 -4.32 -15.46
N ARG A 237 5.24 -4.30 -16.01
CA ARG A 237 4.84 -3.34 -17.04
C ARG A 237 3.75 -2.42 -16.52
N GLU A 238 3.81 -1.15 -16.92
CA GLU A 238 2.71 -0.21 -16.73
C GLU A 238 1.54 -0.62 -17.63
N VAL A 239 0.35 -0.76 -17.05
CA VAL A 239 -0.89 -1.13 -17.76
C VAL A 239 -1.93 -0.02 -17.72
N GLY A 240 -1.70 0.99 -16.89
CA GLY A 240 -2.56 2.14 -16.78
C GLY A 240 -1.98 3.16 -15.80
N ARG A 241 -2.52 4.36 -15.85
CA ARG A 241 -2.12 5.47 -15.00
C ARG A 241 -3.31 6.36 -14.74
N TRP A 242 -3.44 6.82 -13.52
CA TRP A 242 -4.39 7.86 -13.15
C TRP A 242 -3.64 9.15 -12.84
N PRO A 243 -3.66 10.12 -13.78
CA PRO A 243 -2.96 11.39 -13.59
C PRO A 243 -3.50 12.17 -12.40
N GLY A 244 -2.61 12.62 -11.51
CA GLY A 244 -2.96 13.45 -10.35
C GLY A 244 -3.95 12.82 -9.36
N ALA A 245 -4.02 11.49 -9.32
CA ALA A 245 -4.96 10.74 -8.47
C ALA A 245 -4.73 10.96 -6.97
N LEU A 246 -3.49 11.20 -6.57
CA LEU A 246 -3.10 11.34 -5.17
C LEU A 246 -2.75 12.80 -4.90
N ARG A 247 -3.34 13.38 -3.86
CA ARG A 247 -3.02 14.74 -3.39
C ARG A 247 -2.33 14.67 -2.03
N LEU A 248 -1.03 14.96 -2.02
CA LEU A 248 -0.21 14.94 -0.79
C LEU A 248 -0.16 16.32 -0.13
N ALA A 249 -0.27 17.39 -0.93
CA ALA A 249 -0.38 18.78 -0.50
C ALA A 249 -1.21 19.58 -1.52
N PRO A 250 -1.59 20.85 -1.26
CA PRO A 250 -2.36 21.66 -2.22
C PRO A 250 -1.74 21.74 -3.61
N ASP A 251 -0.42 21.83 -3.68
CA ASP A 251 0.42 21.91 -4.89
C ASP A 251 1.17 20.61 -5.21
N ASP A 252 1.05 19.58 -4.36
CA ASP A 252 1.66 18.27 -4.59
C ASP A 252 0.61 17.22 -4.98
N THR A 253 0.58 16.91 -6.28
CA THR A 253 -0.20 15.80 -6.82
C THR A 253 0.72 14.75 -7.48
N ARG A 254 0.37 13.49 -7.25
CA ARG A 254 1.06 12.31 -7.78
C ARG A 254 0.10 11.46 -8.58
N ASP A 255 0.64 10.81 -9.60
CA ASP A 255 -0.08 9.80 -10.34
C ASP A 255 -0.16 8.52 -9.53
N GLU A 256 -1.19 7.72 -9.79
CA GLU A 256 -1.22 6.32 -9.40
C GLU A 256 -0.97 5.47 -10.64
N VAL A 257 0.16 4.73 -10.62
CA VAL A 257 0.64 3.94 -11.74
C VAL A 257 0.27 2.49 -11.51
N LEU A 258 -0.53 1.91 -12.41
CA LEU A 258 -1.00 0.54 -12.32
C LEU A 258 0.01 -0.37 -13.03
N MET A 259 0.61 -1.28 -12.28
CA MET A 259 1.67 -2.18 -12.76
C MET A 259 1.18 -3.62 -12.75
N LEU A 260 1.57 -4.39 -13.77
CA LEU A 260 1.28 -5.81 -13.91
C LEU A 260 2.58 -6.60 -14.12
N LEU A 261 2.68 -7.77 -13.51
CA LEU A 261 3.67 -8.79 -13.81
C LEU A 261 2.97 -10.03 -14.37
N ASP A 262 3.31 -10.38 -15.61
CA ASP A 262 2.81 -11.51 -16.37
C ASP A 262 3.82 -11.82 -17.50
N PRO A 263 4.26 -13.08 -17.67
CA PRO A 263 3.95 -14.26 -16.86
C PRO A 263 4.78 -14.36 -15.57
N LEU A 264 4.29 -15.16 -14.60
CA LEU A 264 4.97 -15.49 -13.34
C LEU A 264 5.97 -16.66 -13.44
#